data_AF-Q0SD24-F1
#
_entry.id   AF-Q0SD24-F1
#
_cell.length_a   1.000
_cell.length_b   1.000
_cell.length_c   1.000
_cell.angle_alpha   90.00
_cell.angle_beta   90.00
_cell.angle_gamma   90.00
#
_symmetry.space_group_name_H-M   'P 1'
#
loop_
_entity.id
_entity.type
_entity.pdbx_description
1 polymer ?
#
loop_
_entity_poly.entity_id
_entity_poly.type
_entity_poly.pdbx_seq_one_letter_code
_entity_poly.pdbx_strand_id
1 'polypeptide(L)'
;MQLIRTLAAWRPDLTDFRDPTTATRIALKHLARRYLELHDEIADLDRLIHALVDELVPTLLERVGVGYQSAAKLLITAGDNPARLTSEASFAMLCGAAPLPASSGMTTRHRLNRGGDRAANSALHMIAVSRWRMDPKTQAYVARKRAAGHSNPEILRCLKRFIAREIYYLLKDRDRATRQLAPAA
;
A
#
# COMPACT_ATOMS: atom_id res chain seq x y z
N MET A 1 -8.87 21.19 -7.84
CA MET A 1 -9.00 21.00 -9.31
C MET A 1 -9.24 22.28 -10.11
N GLN A 2 -9.88 23.34 -9.57
CA GLN A 2 -10.21 24.55 -10.33
C GLN A 2 -9.00 25.19 -11.04
N LEU A 3 -7.87 25.37 -10.35
CA LEU A 3 -6.65 25.93 -10.94
C LEU A 3 -6.17 25.15 -12.17
N ILE A 4 -6.10 23.82 -12.06
CA ILE A 4 -5.65 22.96 -13.17
C ILE A 4 -6.60 23.07 -14.37
N ARG A 5 -7.92 23.06 -14.14
CA ARG A 5 -8.90 23.24 -15.21
C ARG A 5 -8.75 24.60 -15.90
N THR A 6 -8.49 25.66 -15.14
CA THR A 6 -8.20 27.01 -15.68
C THR A 6 -6.95 27.01 -16.56
N LEU A 7 -5.85 26.40 -16.09
CA LEU A 7 -4.60 26.30 -16.87
C LEU A 7 -4.78 25.49 -18.15
N ALA A 8 -5.50 24.36 -18.09
CA ALA A 8 -5.76 23.50 -19.25
C ALA A 8 -6.59 24.20 -20.34
N ALA A 9 -7.42 25.17 -19.94
CA ALA A 9 -8.28 25.98 -20.80
C ALA A 9 -7.58 27.21 -21.40
N TRP A 10 -6.35 27.55 -20.97
CA TRP A 10 -5.62 28.69 -21.50
C TRP A 10 -5.42 28.62 -23.02
N ARG A 11 -5.36 29.80 -23.65
CA ARG A 11 -5.11 29.98 -25.09
C ARG A 11 -3.93 30.93 -25.30
N PRO A 12 -2.70 30.53 -24.92
CA PRO A 12 -1.51 31.33 -25.22
C PRO A 12 -1.29 31.38 -26.73
N ASP A 13 -0.72 32.49 -27.21
CA ASP A 13 -0.26 32.61 -28.59
C ASP A 13 0.92 31.66 -28.82
N LEU A 14 0.76 30.71 -29.75
CA LEU A 14 1.79 29.73 -30.04
C LEU A 14 2.90 30.28 -30.94
N THR A 15 2.68 31.45 -31.55
CA THR A 15 3.66 32.10 -32.44
C THR A 15 4.71 32.89 -31.65
N ASP A 16 4.37 33.36 -30.45
CA ASP A 16 5.25 34.08 -29.53
C ASP A 16 5.95 33.14 -28.51
N PHE A 17 6.27 31.91 -28.92
CA PHE A 17 6.87 30.90 -28.04
C PHE A 17 8.28 31.26 -27.55
N ARG A 18 8.90 32.32 -28.08
CA ARG A 18 10.22 32.80 -27.65
C ARG A 18 10.13 33.75 -26.46
N ASP A 19 8.99 34.38 -26.22
CA ASP A 19 8.77 35.14 -24.98
C ASP A 19 8.68 34.18 -23.78
N PRO A 20 9.48 34.38 -22.71
CA PRO A 20 9.48 33.49 -21.56
C PRO A 20 8.12 33.35 -20.86
N THR A 21 7.30 34.41 -20.85
CA THR A 21 5.97 34.38 -20.22
C THR A 21 5.01 33.55 -21.05
N THR A 22 4.98 33.76 -22.37
CA THR A 22 4.18 32.97 -23.31
C THR A 22 4.61 31.50 -23.30
N ALA A 23 5.90 31.21 -23.35
CA ALA A 23 6.45 29.86 -23.24
C ALA A 23 6.02 29.14 -21.95
N THR A 24 6.06 29.84 -20.82
CA THR A 24 5.60 29.30 -19.53
C THR A 24 4.11 28.97 -19.55
N ARG A 25 3.27 29.83 -20.14
CA ARG A 25 1.82 29.58 -20.27
C ARG A 25 1.53 28.37 -21.15
N ILE A 26 2.28 28.20 -22.24
CA ILE A 26 2.20 27.01 -23.10
C ILE A 26 2.54 25.76 -22.28
N ALA A 27 3.68 25.75 -21.58
CA ALA A 27 4.10 24.61 -20.77
C ALA A 27 3.08 24.24 -19.67
N LEU A 28 2.58 25.23 -18.93
CA LEU A 28 1.58 25.04 -17.87
C LEU A 28 0.27 24.45 -18.42
N LYS A 29 -0.19 24.92 -19.59
CA LYS A 29 -1.36 24.36 -20.27
C LYS A 29 -1.16 22.89 -20.62
N HIS A 30 -0.01 22.53 -21.20
CA HIS A 30 0.29 21.14 -21.57
C HIS A 30 0.35 20.22 -20.35
N LEU A 31 1.02 20.64 -19.28
CA LEU A 31 1.08 19.89 -18.01
C LEU A 31 -0.31 19.74 -17.38
N ALA A 32 -1.11 20.80 -17.38
CA ALA A 32 -2.46 20.76 -16.84
C ALA A 32 -3.38 19.81 -17.60
N ARG A 33 -3.31 19.78 -18.94
CA ARG A 33 -4.07 18.83 -19.76
C ARG A 33 -3.68 17.38 -19.49
N ARG A 34 -2.38 17.09 -19.51
CA ARG A 34 -1.87 15.74 -19.22
C ARG A 34 -2.22 15.29 -17.81
N TYR A 35 -2.19 16.19 -16.84
CA TYR A 35 -2.65 15.88 -15.49
C TYR A 35 -4.12 15.49 -15.46
N LEU A 36 -5.00 16.22 -16.16
CA LEU A 36 -6.43 15.90 -16.18
C LEU A 36 -6.68 14.53 -16.83
N GLU A 37 -6.04 14.27 -17.97
CA GLU A 37 -6.12 12.97 -18.66
C GLU A 37 -5.70 11.81 -17.74
N LEU A 38 -4.52 11.92 -17.11
CA LEU A 38 -4.03 10.89 -16.19
C LEU A 38 -4.87 10.78 -14.92
N HIS A 39 -5.44 11.89 -14.43
CA HIS A 39 -6.32 11.87 -13.26
C HIS A 39 -7.61 11.09 -13.53
N ASP A 40 -8.22 11.34 -14.69
CA ASP A 40 -9.43 10.64 -15.11
C ASP A 40 -9.13 9.15 -15.38
N GLU A 41 -8.01 8.83 -16.04
CA GLU A 41 -7.57 7.44 -16.25
C GLU A 41 -7.31 6.70 -14.92
N ILE A 42 -6.68 7.36 -13.93
CA ILE A 42 -6.51 6.78 -12.59
C ILE A 42 -7.86 6.48 -11.95
N ALA A 43 -8.83 7.40 -12.04
CA ALA A 43 -10.15 7.20 -11.46
C ALA A 43 -10.91 6.04 -12.14
N ASP A 44 -10.72 5.86 -13.45
CA ASP A 44 -11.30 4.75 -14.21
C ASP A 44 -10.68 3.41 -13.80
N LEU A 45 -9.36 3.35 -13.71
CA LEU A 45 -8.64 2.15 -13.26
C LEU A 45 -8.92 1.80 -11.80
N ASP A 46 -9.04 2.80 -10.92
CA ASP A 46 -9.41 2.60 -9.52
C ASP A 46 -10.77 1.91 -9.40
N ARG A 47 -11.75 2.28 -10.26
CA ARG A 47 -13.07 1.60 -10.28
C ARG A 47 -12.94 0.12 -10.63
N LEU A 48 -12.10 -0.22 -11.61
CA LEU A 48 -11.87 -1.62 -11.99
C LEU A 48 -11.14 -2.39 -10.88
N ILE A 49 -10.12 -1.78 -10.27
CA ILE A 49 -9.39 -2.38 -9.14
C ILE A 49 -10.33 -2.61 -7.96
N HIS A 50 -11.21 -1.66 -7.64
CA HIS A 50 -12.15 -1.80 -6.53
C HIS A 50 -13.07 -3.00 -6.73
N ALA A 51 -13.69 -3.12 -7.91
CA ALA A 51 -14.55 -4.25 -8.24
C ALA A 51 -13.84 -5.60 -8.10
N LEU A 52 -12.60 -5.71 -8.60
CA LEU A 52 -11.80 -6.92 -8.46
C LEU A 52 -11.46 -7.24 -7.00
N VAL A 53 -11.16 -6.23 -6.19
CA VAL A 53 -10.83 -6.45 -4.77
C VAL A 53 -12.07 -6.84 -3.96
N ASP A 54 -13.23 -6.24 -4.24
CA ASP A 54 -14.51 -6.60 -3.61
C ASP A 54 -14.89 -8.05 -3.90
N GLU A 55 -14.65 -8.51 -5.13
CA GLU A 55 -14.87 -9.90 -5.52
C GLU A 55 -13.85 -10.85 -4.87
N LEU A 56 -12.56 -10.51 -4.95
CA LEU A 56 -11.51 -11.47 -4.62
C LEU A 56 -11.20 -11.57 -3.14
N VAL A 57 -11.30 -10.48 -2.37
CA VAL A 57 -10.86 -10.40 -0.97
C VAL A 57 -11.70 -9.45 -0.09
N PRO A 58 -13.04 -9.61 -0.04
CA PRO A 58 -13.88 -8.73 0.78
C PRO A 58 -13.49 -8.76 2.27
N THR A 59 -13.02 -9.91 2.76
CA THR A 59 -12.57 -10.10 4.15
C THR A 59 -11.32 -9.29 4.54
N LEU A 60 -10.51 -8.86 3.56
CA LEU A 60 -9.42 -7.93 3.80
C LEU A 60 -9.93 -6.52 4.06
N LEU A 61 -10.96 -6.07 3.34
CA LEU A 61 -11.53 -4.73 3.47
C LEU A 61 -12.26 -4.52 4.80
N GLU A 62 -12.73 -5.58 5.43
CA GLU A 62 -13.29 -5.56 6.80
C GLU A 62 -12.26 -5.18 7.86
N ARG A 63 -10.96 -5.25 7.55
CA ARG A 63 -9.89 -5.00 8.51
C ARG A 63 -9.59 -3.51 8.60
N VAL A 64 -9.52 -3.01 9.83
CA VAL A 64 -9.23 -1.59 10.09
C VAL A 64 -7.97 -1.14 9.35
N GLY A 65 -8.11 -0.06 8.58
CA GLY A 65 -7.01 0.57 7.86
C GLY A 65 -6.58 -0.13 6.57
N VAL A 66 -7.23 -1.23 6.18
CA VAL A 66 -7.06 -1.83 4.85
C VAL A 66 -8.04 -1.13 3.90
N GLY A 67 -7.50 -0.49 2.86
CA GLY A 67 -8.27 0.03 1.74
C GLY A 67 -7.89 -0.68 0.44
N TYR A 68 -8.67 -0.46 -0.61
CA TYR A 68 -8.51 -1.10 -1.93
C TYR A 68 -7.07 -1.12 -2.45
N GLN A 69 -6.40 0.03 -2.46
CA GLN A 69 -5.01 0.14 -2.93
C GLN A 69 -4.02 -0.69 -2.09
N SER A 70 -4.25 -0.81 -0.78
CA SER A 70 -3.40 -1.63 0.08
C SER A 70 -3.68 -3.12 -0.13
N ALA A 71 -4.96 -3.49 -0.23
CA ALA A 71 -5.39 -4.86 -0.52
C ALA A 71 -4.86 -5.35 -1.88
N ALA A 72 -5.02 -4.55 -2.93
CA ALA A 72 -4.53 -4.86 -4.28
C ALA A 72 -3.02 -5.08 -4.30
N LYS A 73 -2.24 -4.20 -3.66
CA LYS A 73 -0.77 -4.38 -3.56
C LYS A 73 -0.39 -5.67 -2.87
N LEU A 74 -1.05 -6.00 -1.75
CA LEU A 74 -0.79 -7.23 -1.01
C LEU A 74 -1.16 -8.49 -1.81
N LEU A 75 -2.25 -8.43 -2.57
CA LEU A 75 -2.66 -9.48 -3.50
C LEU A 75 -1.64 -9.69 -4.63
N ILE A 76 -1.21 -8.61 -5.29
CA ILE A 76 -0.21 -8.66 -6.35
C ILE A 76 1.08 -9.28 -5.81
N THR A 77 1.53 -8.86 -4.63
CA THR A 77 2.72 -9.42 -3.97
C THR A 77 2.53 -10.89 -3.62
N ALA A 78 1.37 -11.26 -3.07
CA ALA A 78 1.08 -12.66 -2.75
C ALA A 78 1.07 -13.55 -3.99
N GLY A 79 0.60 -13.01 -5.12
CA GLY A 79 0.47 -13.68 -6.41
C GLY A 79 -0.61 -14.76 -6.42
N ASP A 80 -0.85 -15.33 -7.60
CA ASP A 80 -1.90 -16.34 -7.82
C ASP A 80 -1.42 -17.79 -7.63
N ASN A 81 -0.25 -17.98 -7.01
CA ASN A 81 0.29 -19.31 -6.68
C ASN A 81 0.29 -19.54 -5.17
N PRO A 82 -0.81 -20.07 -4.59
CA PRO A 82 -0.92 -20.29 -3.15
C PRO A 82 0.17 -21.21 -2.59
N ALA A 83 0.66 -22.16 -3.39
CA ALA A 83 1.68 -23.10 -2.95
C ALA A 83 3.05 -22.43 -2.70
N ARG A 84 3.29 -21.25 -3.26
CA ARG A 84 4.52 -20.47 -3.07
C ARG A 84 4.65 -19.93 -1.65
N LEU A 85 3.54 -19.61 -0.98
CA LEU A 85 3.53 -19.03 0.36
C LEU A 85 3.26 -20.09 1.43
N THR A 86 4.29 -20.86 1.74
CA THR A 86 4.22 -21.99 2.69
C THR A 86 4.05 -21.57 4.15
N SER A 87 4.33 -20.31 4.53
CA SER A 87 4.20 -19.84 5.90
C SER A 87 3.96 -18.33 6.01
N GLU A 88 3.46 -17.87 7.16
CA GLU A 88 3.36 -16.44 7.47
C GLU A 88 4.74 -15.73 7.46
N ALA A 89 5.82 -16.47 7.75
CA ALA A 89 7.17 -15.94 7.78
C ALA A 89 7.69 -15.69 6.36
N SER A 90 7.39 -16.57 5.40
CA SER A 90 7.76 -16.35 4.00
C SER A 90 7.01 -15.15 3.41
N PHE A 91 5.73 -14.98 3.76
CA PHE A 91 4.98 -13.78 3.37
C PHE A 91 5.54 -12.50 4.00
N ALA A 92 5.91 -12.53 5.28
CA ALA A 92 6.54 -11.39 5.93
C ALA A 92 7.91 -11.04 5.32
N MET A 93 8.70 -12.05 4.92
CA MET A 93 9.95 -11.84 4.19
C MET A 93 9.69 -11.18 2.84
N LEU A 94 8.72 -11.71 2.07
CA LEU A 94 8.34 -11.17 0.77
C LEU A 94 7.87 -9.72 0.87
N CYS A 95 7.08 -9.37 1.89
CA CYS A 95 6.62 -8.01 2.12
C CYS A 95 7.66 -7.09 2.77
N GLY A 96 8.90 -7.55 3.03
CA GLY A 96 9.92 -6.77 3.73
C GLY A 96 9.56 -6.42 5.18
N ALA A 97 8.63 -7.13 5.79
CA ALA A 97 8.17 -6.95 7.18
C ALA A 97 8.83 -7.91 8.16
N ALA A 98 9.61 -8.88 7.67
CA ALA A 98 10.36 -9.79 8.52
C ALA A 98 11.42 -9.05 9.35
N PRO A 99 11.53 -9.33 10.65
CA PRO A 99 12.54 -8.74 11.51
C PRO A 99 13.92 -9.27 11.11
N LEU A 100 14.87 -8.37 10.83
CA LEU A 100 16.27 -8.74 10.60
C LEU A 100 17.09 -8.41 11.86
N PRO A 101 17.71 -9.40 12.51
CA PRO A 101 18.58 -9.16 13.65
C PRO A 101 19.68 -8.15 13.29
N ALA A 102 19.88 -7.18 14.16
CA ALA A 102 20.92 -6.16 14.07
C ALA A 102 21.42 -5.86 15.48
N SER A 103 21.82 -6.93 16.16
CA SER A 103 22.18 -6.97 17.56
C SER A 103 23.68 -7.19 17.70
N SER A 104 24.34 -6.50 18.63
CA SER A 104 25.67 -6.86 19.12
C SER A 104 25.65 -6.92 20.65
N GLY A 105 26.33 -7.93 21.22
CA GLY A 105 26.38 -8.15 22.67
C GLY A 105 24.99 -8.32 23.31
N MET A 106 24.73 -7.56 24.38
CA MET A 106 23.50 -7.64 25.19
C MET A 106 22.28 -6.92 24.58
N THR A 107 22.44 -6.22 23.45
CA THR A 107 21.35 -5.42 22.86
C THR A 107 20.59 -6.20 21.79
N THR A 108 19.29 -6.44 21.97
CA THR A 108 18.45 -7.08 20.95
C THR A 108 17.73 -6.01 20.12
N ARG A 109 18.21 -5.77 18.89
CA ARG A 109 17.65 -4.78 17.96
C ARG A 109 17.40 -5.40 16.60
N HIS A 110 16.41 -4.85 15.89
CA HIS A 110 16.06 -5.31 14.55
C HIS A 110 16.10 -4.17 13.55
N ARG A 111 16.79 -4.38 12.42
CA ARG A 111 16.85 -3.41 11.32
C ARG A 111 15.69 -3.60 10.35
N LEU A 112 15.48 -2.59 9.50
CA LEU A 112 14.55 -2.65 8.39
C LEU A 112 15.02 -3.68 7.36
N ASN A 113 14.11 -4.55 6.90
CA ASN A 113 14.35 -5.40 5.74
C ASN A 113 14.18 -4.58 4.44
N ARG A 114 15.24 -4.53 3.62
CA ARG A 114 15.26 -3.81 2.34
C ARG A 114 15.05 -4.74 1.12
N GLY A 115 15.05 -6.06 1.30
CA GLY A 115 15.02 -7.03 0.20
C GLY A 115 13.63 -7.51 -0.22
N GLY A 116 12.56 -7.07 0.45
CA GLY A 116 11.17 -7.41 0.08
C GLY A 116 10.50 -6.37 -0.83
N ASP A 117 9.30 -6.70 -1.27
CA ASP A 117 8.42 -5.84 -2.07
C ASP A 117 8.12 -4.53 -1.32
N ARG A 118 8.56 -3.42 -1.93
CA ARG A 118 8.43 -2.08 -1.36
C ARG A 118 6.99 -1.56 -1.40
N ALA A 119 6.19 -1.96 -2.38
CA ALA A 119 4.79 -1.60 -2.47
C ALA A 119 3.97 -2.31 -1.38
N ALA A 120 4.20 -3.61 -1.16
CA ALA A 120 3.60 -4.34 -0.03
C ALA A 120 4.03 -3.74 1.32
N ASN A 121 5.32 -3.48 1.48
CA ASN A 121 5.86 -2.88 2.69
C ASN A 121 5.24 -1.50 2.99
N SER A 122 4.95 -0.73 1.94
CA SER A 122 4.25 0.56 2.02
C SER A 122 2.78 0.37 2.41
N ALA A 123 2.07 -0.58 1.79
CA ALA A 123 0.71 -0.94 2.16
C ALA A 123 0.61 -1.33 3.66
N LEU A 124 1.49 -2.21 4.13
CA LEU A 124 1.58 -2.58 5.55
C LEU A 124 1.84 -1.37 6.46
N HIS A 125 2.66 -0.41 6.01
CA HIS A 125 2.93 0.80 6.76
C HIS A 125 1.70 1.70 6.86
N MET A 126 0.98 1.91 5.76
CA MET A 126 -0.25 2.71 5.75
C MET A 126 -1.33 2.08 6.63
N ILE A 127 -1.50 0.75 6.57
CA ILE A 127 -2.41 0.03 7.46
C ILE A 127 -1.98 0.22 8.92
N ALA A 128 -0.69 0.10 9.24
CA ALA A 128 -0.19 0.27 10.60
C ALA A 128 -0.43 1.68 11.16
N VAL A 129 -0.17 2.73 10.36
CA VAL A 129 -0.41 4.13 10.76
C VAL A 129 -1.92 4.39 10.94
N SER A 130 -2.73 3.87 10.03
CA SER A 130 -4.19 3.97 10.09
C SER A 130 -4.76 3.30 11.35
N ARG A 131 -4.33 2.06 11.65
CA ARG A 131 -4.70 1.34 12.88
C ARG A 131 -4.20 2.02 14.13
N TRP A 132 -2.99 2.57 14.12
CA TRP A 132 -2.49 3.34 15.25
C TRP A 132 -3.41 4.54 15.54
N ARG A 133 -3.87 5.23 14.50
CA ARG A 133 -4.77 6.37 14.68
C ARG A 133 -6.18 5.96 15.14
N MET A 134 -6.72 4.85 14.66
CA MET A 134 -8.16 4.55 14.76
C MET A 134 -8.54 3.27 15.52
N ASP A 135 -7.64 2.30 15.68
CA ASP A 135 -7.94 1.02 16.35
C ASP A 135 -7.49 1.03 17.82
N PRO A 136 -8.43 0.97 18.78
CA PRO A 136 -8.10 0.96 20.21
C PRO A 136 -7.16 -0.19 20.63
N LYS A 137 -7.27 -1.37 20.00
CA LYS A 137 -6.39 -2.52 20.33
C LYS A 137 -4.95 -2.23 19.93
N THR A 138 -4.75 -1.66 18.73
CA THR A 138 -3.44 -1.22 18.25
C THR A 138 -2.88 -0.11 19.15
N GLN A 139 -3.70 0.88 19.54
CA GLN A 139 -3.28 1.95 20.44
C GLN A 139 -2.80 1.43 21.80
N ALA A 140 -3.54 0.50 22.39
CA ALA A 140 -3.13 -0.15 23.65
C ALA A 140 -1.82 -0.93 23.49
N TYR A 141 -1.63 -1.64 22.36
CA TYR A 141 -0.38 -2.32 22.06
C TYR A 141 0.79 -1.33 21.94
N VAL A 142 0.60 -0.22 21.22
CA VAL A 142 1.61 0.83 21.11
C VAL A 142 1.97 1.38 22.49
N ALA A 143 0.99 1.72 23.32
CA ALA A 143 1.22 2.29 24.65
C ALA A 143 2.09 1.35 25.49
N ARG A 144 1.79 0.05 25.49
CA ARG A 144 2.61 -0.97 26.17
C ARG A 144 4.04 -1.02 25.63
N LYS A 145 4.22 -0.98 24.30
CA LYS A 145 5.55 -1.02 23.69
C LYS A 145 6.36 0.26 23.96
N ARG A 146 5.72 1.43 23.98
CA ARG A 146 6.35 2.68 24.40
C ARG A 146 6.79 2.63 25.86
N ALA A 147 5.95 2.12 26.75
CA ALA A 147 6.28 1.94 28.17
C ALA A 147 7.48 0.98 28.36
N ALA A 148 7.64 -0.01 27.48
CA ALA A 148 8.79 -0.91 27.44
C ALA A 148 10.04 -0.31 26.75
N GLY A 149 10.06 0.99 26.44
CA GLY A 149 11.23 1.69 25.88
C GLY A 149 11.43 1.55 24.36
N HIS A 150 10.48 1.00 23.62
CA HIS A 150 10.60 0.92 22.16
C HIS A 150 10.37 2.27 21.47
N SER A 151 11.20 2.59 20.49
CA SER A 151 11.02 3.76 19.62
C SER A 151 9.85 3.57 18.64
N ASN A 152 9.26 4.67 18.16
CA ASN A 152 8.16 4.61 17.18
C ASN A 152 8.49 3.75 15.94
N PRO A 153 9.70 3.82 15.33
CA PRO A 153 10.06 2.94 14.21
C PRO A 153 10.09 1.46 14.58
N GLU A 154 10.48 1.10 15.80
CA GLU A 154 10.47 -0.30 16.27
C GLU A 154 9.04 -0.81 16.44
N ILE A 155 8.18 0.02 17.03
CA ILE A 155 6.75 -0.29 17.19
C ILE A 155 6.11 -0.51 15.81
N LEU A 156 6.36 0.37 14.84
CA LEU A 156 5.86 0.22 13.47
C LEU A 156 6.34 -1.09 12.81
N ARG A 157 7.59 -1.51 13.04
CA ARG A 157 8.08 -2.80 12.52
C ARG A 157 7.30 -3.97 13.13
N CYS A 158 7.07 -3.96 14.44
CA CYS A 158 6.25 -4.98 15.09
C CYS A 158 4.82 -5.00 14.54
N LEU A 159 4.18 -3.84 14.39
CA LEU A 159 2.84 -3.72 13.83
C LEU A 159 2.78 -4.29 12.42
N LYS A 160 3.73 -3.93 11.55
CA LYS A 160 3.79 -4.43 10.18
C LYS A 160 3.98 -5.95 10.12
N ARG A 161 4.79 -6.54 11.01
CA ARG A 161 4.94 -8.00 11.09
C ARG A 161 3.66 -8.69 11.54
N PHE A 162 2.92 -8.09 12.48
CA PHE A 162 1.62 -8.58 12.93
C PHE A 162 0.57 -8.48 11.82
N ILE A 163 0.49 -7.35 11.13
CA ILE A 163 -0.44 -7.12 10.02
C ILE A 163 -0.13 -8.09 8.87
N ALA A 164 1.15 -8.29 8.53
CA ALA A 164 1.55 -9.27 7.51
C ALA A 164 1.08 -10.70 7.88
N ARG A 165 1.18 -11.07 9.16
CA ARG A 165 0.67 -12.37 9.64
C ARG A 165 -0.84 -12.49 9.45
N GLU A 166 -1.59 -11.49 9.89
CA GLU A 166 -3.05 -11.46 9.76
C GLU A 166 -3.47 -11.59 8.29
N ILE A 167 -2.87 -10.78 7.40
CA ILE A 167 -3.14 -10.81 5.96
C ILE A 167 -2.84 -12.19 5.37
N TYR A 168 -1.71 -12.81 5.75
CA TYR A 168 -1.36 -14.15 5.25
C TYR A 168 -2.48 -15.17 5.50
N TYR A 169 -3.06 -15.19 6.71
CA TYR A 169 -4.14 -16.13 7.01
C TYR A 169 -5.43 -15.79 6.25
N LEU A 170 -5.77 -14.50 6.10
CA LEU A 170 -6.92 -14.09 5.30
C LEU A 170 -6.80 -14.52 3.82
N LEU A 171 -5.61 -14.35 3.23
CA LEU A 171 -5.35 -14.78 1.86
C LEU A 171 -5.37 -16.31 1.73
N LYS A 172 -4.79 -17.03 2.70
CA LYS A 172 -4.78 -18.49 2.72
C LYS A 172 -6.19 -19.09 2.83
N ASP A 173 -7.05 -18.48 3.65
CA ASP A 173 -8.42 -18.94 3.82
C ASP A 173 -9.26 -18.65 2.57
N ARG A 174 -9.05 -17.50 1.93
CA ARG A 174 -9.60 -17.19 0.60
C ARG A 174 -9.19 -18.23 -0.44
N ASP A 175 -7.91 -18.55 -0.55
CA ASP A 175 -7.43 -19.54 -1.54
C ASP A 175 -8.01 -20.95 -1.31
N ARG A 176 -8.24 -21.32 -0.04
CA ARG A 176 -8.94 -22.58 0.30
C ARG A 176 -10.38 -22.56 -0.18
N ALA A 177 -11.11 -21.46 0.05
CA ALA A 177 -12.49 -21.30 -0.41
C ALA A 177 -12.58 -21.36 -1.94
N THR A 178 -11.69 -20.65 -2.65
CA THR A 178 -11.65 -20.68 -4.13
C THR A 178 -11.41 -22.08 -4.67
N ARG A 179 -10.50 -22.86 -4.07
CA ARG A 179 -10.24 -24.25 -4.49
C ARG A 179 -11.41 -25.20 -4.26
N GLN A 180 -12.21 -24.99 -3.21
CA GLN A 180 -13.39 -25.82 -2.94
C GLN A 180 -14.52 -25.56 -3.93
N LEU A 181 -14.56 -24.38 -4.53
CA LEU A 181 -15.54 -23.96 -5.54
C LEU A 181 -15.13 -24.33 -6.97
N ALA A 182 -13.85 -24.65 -7.21
CA ALA A 182 -13.38 -25.09 -8.52
C ALA A 182 -13.86 -26.53 -8.81
N PRO A 183 -14.51 -26.81 -9.96
CA PRO A 183 -14.91 -28.16 -10.30
C PRO A 183 -13.66 -29.05 -10.39
N ALA A 184 -13.76 -30.27 -9.86
CA ALA A 184 -12.73 -31.27 -10.04
C ALA A 184 -12.54 -31.50 -11.55
N ALA A 185 -11.37 -31.12 -12.05
CA ALA A 185 -10.96 -31.38 -13.43
C ALA A 185 -10.73 -32.88 -13.66
#